data_AF-A0A2Z6MXD3-F1
#
_entry.id   AF-A0A2Z6MXD3-F1
#
_cell.length_a   1.000
_cell.length_b   1.000
_cell.length_c   1.000
_cell.angle_alpha   90.00
_cell.angle_beta   90.00
_cell.angle_gamma   90.00
#
_symmetry.space_group_name_H-M   'P 1'
#
loop_
_entity.id
_entity.type
_entity.pdbx_description
1 polymer ?
#
loop_
_entity_poly.entity_id
_entity_poly.type
_entity_poly.pdbx_seq_one_letter_code
_entity_poly.pdbx_strand_id
1 'polypeptide(L)'
;KYEEITPPKAVDFCEITDNNYDLEEVIKMEAGILKSLNFEMGNPNVITFLKSFVGIASENKTTSYLCECLGYKSAELKECVLILHDLYLSRRASSFKAVRDKYKQNKFKYVANLPSPPEIPVNYFDEE
;
A
#
# COMPACT_ATOMS: atom_id res chain seq x y z
N LYS A 1 16.36 -4.95 5.77
CA LYS A 1 17.51 -5.72 5.23
C LYS A 1 17.44 -5.96 3.72
N TYR A 2 16.26 -6.28 3.16
CA TYR A 2 16.11 -6.59 1.73
C TYR A 2 15.97 -5.34 0.83
N GLU A 3 15.06 -4.42 1.17
CA GLU A 3 14.70 -3.26 0.32
C GLU A 3 15.49 -1.97 0.59
N GLU A 4 16.15 -1.88 1.75
CA GLU A 4 16.75 -0.63 2.23
C GLU A 4 18.25 -0.56 1.90
N ILE A 5 18.71 0.60 1.41
CA ILE A 5 20.13 0.88 1.19
C ILE A 5 20.92 0.77 2.51
N THR A 6 20.32 1.21 3.61
CA THR A 6 20.94 1.17 4.94
C THR A 6 19.89 0.74 5.97
N PRO A 7 19.74 -0.58 6.17
CA PRO A 7 18.75 -1.09 7.11
C PRO A 7 19.14 -0.82 8.57
N PRO A 8 18.17 -0.66 9.49
CA PRO A 8 18.42 -0.65 10.93
C PRO A 8 19.08 -1.95 11.41
N LYS A 9 19.77 -1.87 12.55
CA LYS A 9 20.35 -3.03 13.21
C LYS A 9 19.26 -3.79 13.95
N ALA A 10 19.48 -5.08 14.19
CA ALA A 10 18.53 -5.93 14.92
C ALA A 10 18.23 -5.39 16.34
N VAL A 11 19.22 -4.78 17.00
CA VAL A 11 19.06 -4.16 18.32
C VAL A 11 18.07 -2.98 18.32
N ASP A 12 18.00 -2.22 17.22
CA ASP A 12 17.10 -1.06 17.12
C ASP A 12 15.62 -1.51 17.20
N PHE A 13 15.31 -2.74 16.78
CA PHE A 13 13.96 -3.32 16.88
C PHE A 13 13.60 -3.73 18.32
N CYS A 14 14.58 -4.01 19.17
CA CYS A 14 14.34 -4.25 20.61
C CYS A 14 13.89 -2.95 21.26
N GLU A 15 14.55 -1.83 20.94
CA GLU A 15 14.20 -0.50 21.47
C GLU A 15 12.79 -0.06 21.05
N ILE A 16 12.42 -0.24 19.77
CA ILE A 16 11.09 0.14 19.26
C ILE A 16 9.96 -0.69 19.90
N THR A 17 10.28 -1.88 20.42
CA THR A 17 9.31 -2.75 21.10
C THR A 17 9.31 -2.54 22.62
N ASP A 18 9.82 -1.42 23.11
CA ASP A 18 9.99 -1.10 24.53
C ASP A 18 10.76 -2.18 25.31
N ASN A 19 11.70 -2.86 24.63
CA ASN A 19 12.47 -3.99 25.16
C ASN A 19 11.60 -5.14 25.71
N ASN A 20 10.40 -5.33 25.16
CA ASN A 20 9.57 -6.50 25.47
C ASN A 20 10.16 -7.81 24.93
N TYR A 21 11.11 -7.71 24.00
CA TYR A 21 11.84 -8.84 23.43
C TYR A 21 13.34 -8.56 23.45
N ASP A 22 14.13 -9.61 23.66
CA ASP A 22 15.58 -9.53 23.54
C ASP A 22 16.08 -9.78 22.11
N LEU A 23 17.38 -9.53 21.90
CA LEU A 23 18.01 -9.68 20.59
C LEU A 23 17.96 -11.13 20.08
N GLU A 24 18.06 -12.12 20.97
CA GLU A 24 18.03 -13.54 20.59
C GLU A 24 16.64 -13.93 20.11
N GLU A 25 15.58 -13.47 20.79
CA GLU A 25 14.19 -13.66 20.39
C GLU A 25 13.89 -13.03 19.03
N VAL A 26 14.36 -11.80 18.79
CA VAL A 26 14.20 -11.11 17.49
C VAL A 26 14.91 -11.88 16.36
N ILE A 27 16.15 -12.32 16.57
CA ILE A 27 16.91 -13.08 15.56
C ILE A 27 16.25 -14.44 15.30
N LYS A 28 15.79 -15.12 16.36
CA LYS A 28 15.09 -16.41 16.24
C LYS A 28 13.79 -16.27 15.46
N MET A 29 13.03 -15.20 15.69
CA MET A 29 11.83 -14.89 14.92
C MET A 29 12.17 -14.62 13.45
N GLU A 30 13.20 -13.81 13.17
CA GLU A 30 13.66 -13.53 11.81
C GLU A 30 13.99 -14.82 11.05
N ALA A 31 14.78 -15.73 11.65
CA ALA A 31 15.11 -17.02 11.07
C ALA A 31 13.86 -17.89 10.83
N GLY A 32 12.91 -17.86 11.78
CA GLY A 32 11.63 -18.55 11.67
C GLY A 32 10.81 -18.06 10.46
N ILE A 33 10.66 -16.74 10.31
CA ILE A 33 9.93 -16.10 9.20
C ILE A 33 10.58 -16.46 7.86
N LEU A 34 11.90 -16.33 7.74
CA LEU A 34 12.62 -16.65 6.50
C LEU A 34 12.43 -18.11 6.08
N LYS A 35 12.49 -19.03 7.05
CA LYS A 35 12.23 -20.45 6.82
C LYS A 35 10.78 -20.69 6.40
N SER A 36 9.81 -20.08 7.06
CA SER A 36 8.39 -20.20 6.72
C SER A 36 8.06 -19.67 5.32
N LEU A 37 8.80 -18.67 4.84
CA LEU A 37 8.67 -18.10 3.50
C LEU A 37 9.49 -18.84 2.44
N ASN A 38 10.19 -19.93 2.78
CA ASN A 38 11.16 -20.59 1.88
C ASN A 38 12.20 -19.62 1.28
N PHE A 39 12.51 -18.54 2.01
CA PHE A 39 13.37 -17.44 1.53
C PHE A 39 12.86 -16.72 0.25
N GLU A 40 11.58 -16.88 -0.12
CA GLU A 40 10.96 -16.21 -1.27
C GLU A 40 10.54 -14.76 -0.94
N MET A 41 11.52 -13.88 -0.84
CA MET A 41 11.29 -12.48 -0.43
C MET A 41 11.00 -11.50 -1.59
N GLY A 42 11.17 -11.94 -2.85
CA GLY A 42 11.22 -11.08 -4.04
C GLY A 42 9.91 -10.92 -4.82
N ASN A 43 8.78 -10.81 -4.12
CA ASN A 43 7.46 -10.72 -4.78
C ASN A 43 7.07 -9.27 -5.11
N PRO A 44 6.40 -9.02 -6.26
CA PRO A 44 5.84 -7.71 -6.57
C PRO A 44 4.89 -7.23 -5.47
N ASN A 45 5.01 -5.96 -5.08
CA ASN A 45 4.11 -5.32 -4.13
C ASN A 45 3.29 -4.22 -4.81
N VAL A 46 2.35 -3.63 -4.06
CA VAL A 46 1.44 -2.59 -4.57
C VAL A 46 2.20 -1.41 -5.20
N ILE A 47 3.38 -1.05 -4.68
CA ILE A 47 4.19 0.05 -5.23
C ILE A 47 4.75 -0.32 -6.61
N THR A 48 5.11 -1.59 -6.85
CA THR A 48 5.56 -2.07 -8.15
C THR A 48 4.48 -1.86 -9.21
N PHE A 49 3.25 -2.30 -8.94
CA PHE A 49 2.12 -2.10 -9.86
C PHE A 49 1.74 -0.62 -10.00
N LEU A 50 1.74 0.15 -8.92
CA LEU A 50 1.44 1.59 -8.98
C LEU A 50 2.45 2.36 -9.84
N LYS A 51 3.73 2.01 -9.78
CA LYS A 51 4.76 2.61 -10.65
C LYS A 51 4.49 2.32 -12.12
N SER A 52 4.14 1.07 -12.45
CA SER A 52 3.76 0.68 -13.82
C SER A 52 2.52 1.45 -14.28
N PHE A 53 1.48 1.52 -13.44
CA PHE A 53 0.26 2.29 -13.72
C PHE A 53 0.56 3.77 -14.02
N VAL A 54 1.34 4.43 -13.15
CA VAL A 54 1.67 5.85 -13.31
C VAL A 54 2.49 6.10 -14.59
N GLY A 55 3.38 5.16 -14.94
CA GLY A 55 4.11 5.20 -16.21
C GLY A 55 3.17 5.19 -17.41
N ILE A 56 2.29 4.19 -17.50
CA ILE A 56 1.32 4.02 -18.61
C ILE A 56 0.37 5.23 -18.68
N ALA A 57 -0.17 5.66 -17.54
CA ALA A 57 -1.09 6.80 -17.46
C ALA A 57 -0.45 8.14 -17.86
N SER A 58 0.88 8.24 -17.79
CA SER A 58 1.60 9.44 -18.24
C SER A 58 1.68 9.54 -19.76
N GLU A 59 1.62 8.42 -20.47
CA GLU A 59 1.63 8.35 -21.93
C GLU A 59 0.23 8.57 -22.52
N ASN A 60 -0.79 7.95 -21.92
CA ASN A 60 -2.19 8.13 -22.30
C ASN A 60 -3.12 7.93 -21.10
N LYS A 61 -3.99 8.91 -20.88
CA LYS A 61 -4.90 8.98 -19.73
C LYS A 61 -6.26 8.30 -19.97
N THR A 62 -6.50 7.80 -21.17
CA THR A 62 -7.78 7.16 -21.49
C THR A 62 -7.91 5.85 -20.73
N THR A 63 -9.06 5.66 -20.09
CA THR A 63 -9.38 4.46 -19.30
C THR A 63 -9.23 3.18 -20.12
N SER A 64 -9.66 3.17 -21.39
CA SER A 64 -9.52 2.00 -22.28
C SER A 64 -8.07 1.58 -22.49
N TYR A 65 -7.14 2.52 -22.69
CA TYR A 65 -5.72 2.24 -22.86
C TYR A 65 -5.10 1.66 -21.57
N LEU A 66 -5.49 2.18 -20.41
CA LEU A 66 -5.06 1.65 -19.12
C LEU A 66 -5.57 0.23 -18.90
N CYS A 67 -6.84 -0.03 -19.18
CA CYS A 67 -7.44 -1.36 -19.09
C CYS A 67 -6.71 -2.37 -20.00
N GLU A 68 -6.39 -1.97 -21.24
CA GLU A 68 -5.66 -2.81 -22.20
C GLU A 68 -4.25 -3.17 -21.70
N CYS A 69 -3.51 -2.18 -21.20
CA CYS A 69 -2.13 -2.39 -20.73
C CYS A 69 -2.04 -3.14 -19.40
N LEU A 70 -3.02 -2.95 -18.51
CA LEU A 70 -3.03 -3.55 -17.17
C LEU A 70 -3.78 -4.88 -17.11
N GLY A 71 -4.57 -5.19 -18.14
CA GLY A 71 -5.36 -6.43 -18.22
C GLY A 71 -6.54 -6.49 -17.24
N TYR A 72 -6.97 -5.34 -16.70
CA TYR A 72 -8.13 -5.25 -15.80
C TYR A 72 -9.24 -4.44 -16.44
N LYS A 73 -10.47 -4.91 -16.30
CA LYS A 73 -11.69 -4.14 -16.58
C LYS A 73 -12.07 -3.29 -15.37
N SER A 74 -12.69 -2.13 -15.62
CA SER A 74 -13.21 -1.27 -14.54
C SER A 74 -14.15 -2.03 -13.59
N ALA A 75 -15.02 -2.89 -14.13
CA ALA A 75 -15.95 -3.71 -13.35
C ALA A 75 -15.25 -4.66 -12.36
N GLU A 76 -14.08 -5.20 -12.71
CA GLU A 76 -13.31 -6.12 -11.85
C GLU A 76 -12.68 -5.39 -10.66
N LEU A 77 -12.41 -4.09 -10.81
CA LEU A 77 -11.84 -3.27 -9.74
C LEU A 77 -12.90 -2.72 -8.78
N LYS A 78 -14.19 -2.84 -9.11
CA LYS A 78 -15.30 -2.20 -8.40
C LYS A 78 -15.29 -2.44 -6.90
N GLU A 79 -15.22 -3.71 -6.49
CA GLU A 79 -15.26 -4.06 -5.06
C GLU A 79 -14.06 -3.47 -4.31
N CYS A 80 -12.86 -3.58 -4.88
CA CYS A 80 -11.64 -3.02 -4.30
C CYS A 80 -11.72 -1.50 -4.16
N VAL A 81 -12.19 -0.80 -5.20
CA VAL A 81 -12.35 0.66 -5.21
C VAL A 81 -13.36 1.12 -4.14
N LEU A 82 -14.48 0.42 -3.98
CA LEU A 82 -15.48 0.73 -2.96
C LEU A 82 -14.91 0.54 -1.54
N ILE A 83 -14.18 -0.55 -1.29
CA ILE A 83 -13.51 -0.78 0.00
C ILE A 83 -12.49 0.32 0.29
N LEU A 84 -11.67 0.70 -0.69
CA LEU A 84 -10.70 1.77 -0.55
C LEU A 84 -11.35 3.13 -0.26
N HIS A 85 -12.51 3.40 -0.87
CA HIS A 85 -13.28 4.63 -0.64
C HIS A 85 -13.91 4.68 0.76
N ASP A 86 -14.41 3.57 1.27
CA ASP A 86 -14.90 3.46 2.65
C ASP A 86 -13.78 3.64 3.68
N LEU A 87 -12.60 3.06 3.42
CA LEU A 87 -11.40 3.27 4.23
C LEU A 87 -10.97 4.75 4.20
N TYR A 88 -10.98 5.39 3.03
CA TYR A 88 -10.63 6.80 2.88
C TYR A 88 -11.54 7.71 3.71
N LEU A 89 -12.86 7.49 3.62
CA LEU A 89 -13.87 8.25 4.37
C LEU A 89 -13.97 7.83 5.85
N SER A 90 -13.09 6.93 6.31
CA SER A 90 -13.09 6.42 7.68
C SER A 90 -14.43 5.80 8.10
N ARG A 91 -15.23 5.32 7.13
CA ARG A 91 -16.43 4.51 7.37
C ARG A 91 -16.05 3.11 7.85
N ARG A 92 -14.81 2.71 7.59
CA ARG A 92 -14.16 1.50 8.09
C ARG A 92 -12.84 1.86 8.78
N ALA A 93 -12.47 1.11 9.83
CA ALA A 93 -11.14 1.20 10.47
C ALA A 93 -10.75 2.61 11.01
N SER A 94 -11.72 3.40 11.47
CA SER A 94 -11.54 4.81 11.88
C SER A 94 -10.58 5.04 13.06
N SER A 95 -10.25 4.00 13.82
CA SER A 95 -9.29 4.06 14.93
C SER A 95 -7.83 4.14 14.47
N PHE A 96 -7.48 3.70 13.26
CA PHE A 96 -6.10 3.64 12.77
C PHE A 96 -5.71 4.91 11.99
N LYS A 97 -5.07 5.86 12.66
CA LYS A 97 -4.75 7.18 12.09
C LYS A 97 -3.33 7.35 11.57
N ALA A 98 -2.40 6.45 11.93
CA ALA A 98 -0.97 6.59 11.65
C ALA A 98 -0.64 6.82 10.16
N VAL A 99 -1.28 6.08 9.26
CA VAL A 99 -1.11 6.26 7.81
C VAL A 99 -1.63 7.63 7.39
N ARG A 100 -2.84 8.01 7.80
CA ARG A 100 -3.42 9.31 7.43
C ARG A 100 -2.55 10.46 7.94
N ASP A 101 -2.04 10.37 9.17
CA ASP A 101 -1.19 11.39 9.77
C ASP A 101 0.18 11.49 9.08
N LYS A 102 0.77 10.36 8.65
CA LYS A 102 1.97 10.36 7.80
C LYS A 102 1.74 11.18 6.52
N TYR A 103 0.65 10.93 5.80
CA TYR A 103 0.36 11.58 4.51
C TYR A 103 -0.25 13.01 4.65
N LYS A 104 -0.45 13.51 5.87
CA LYS A 104 -0.71 14.94 6.16
C LYS A 104 0.56 15.78 6.15
N GLN A 105 1.74 15.18 6.19
CA GLN A 105 2.99 15.94 6.25
C GLN A 105 3.29 16.61 4.90
N ASN A 106 3.94 17.78 4.94
CA ASN A 106 4.35 18.53 3.74
C ASN A 106 5.19 17.71 2.76
N LYS A 107 6.00 16.77 3.27
CA LYS A 107 6.79 15.82 2.47
C LYS A 107 5.93 15.06 1.45
N PHE A 108 4.68 14.79 1.81
CA PHE A 108 3.70 14.11 0.96
C PHE A 108 2.65 15.07 0.41
N LYS A 109 2.93 16.38 0.36
CA LYS A 109 2.06 17.42 -0.21
C LYS A 109 0.64 17.43 0.36
N TYR A 110 0.48 17.03 1.63
CA TYR A 110 -0.81 17.04 2.33
C TYR A 110 -1.91 16.20 1.66
N VAL A 111 -1.55 15.18 0.87
CA VAL A 111 -2.53 14.41 0.05
C VAL A 111 -3.63 13.74 0.88
N ALA A 112 -3.40 13.48 2.17
CA ALA A 112 -4.43 12.95 3.07
C ALA A 112 -5.58 13.92 3.41
N ASN A 113 -5.46 15.20 3.04
CA ASN A 113 -6.46 16.25 3.28
C ASN A 113 -7.31 16.56 2.05
N LEU A 114 -7.07 15.89 0.92
CA LEU A 114 -7.84 16.14 -0.30
C LEU A 114 -9.33 15.77 -0.07
N PRO A 115 -10.28 16.57 -0.57
CA PRO A 115 -11.69 16.21 -0.48
C PRO A 115 -11.96 14.99 -1.37
N SER A 116 -12.82 14.07 -0.91
CA SER A 116 -13.36 13.00 -1.73
C SER A 116 -14.89 13.12 -1.77
N PRO A 117 -15.53 12.86 -2.93
CA PRO A 117 -16.98 12.76 -3.01
C PRO A 117 -17.55 11.75 -2.00
N PRO A 118 -18.79 11.95 -1.50
CA PRO A 118 -19.40 11.04 -0.54
C PRO A 118 -19.68 9.65 -1.13
N GLU A 119 -19.84 9.56 -2.45
CA GLU A 119 -20.18 8.34 -3.18
C GLU A 119 -19.38 8.26 -4.49
N ILE A 120 -19.12 7.04 -4.95
CA ILE A 120 -18.51 6.79 -6.25
C ILE A 120 -19.63 6.56 -7.27
N PRO A 121 -19.68 7.33 -8.38
CA PRO A 121 -20.67 7.12 -9.43
C PRO A 121 -20.64 5.69 -9.99
N VAL A 122 -21.81 5.07 -10.08
CA VAL A 122 -21.93 3.66 -10.53
C VAL A 122 -21.44 3.50 -11.98
N ASN A 123 -21.62 4.53 -12.80
CA ASN A 123 -21.23 4.55 -14.20
C ASN A 123 -19.72 4.50 -14.45
N TYR A 124 -18.88 4.65 -13.42
CA TYR A 124 -17.44 4.45 -13.55
C TYR A 124 -17.05 2.98 -13.78
N PHE A 125 -17.98 2.06 -13.52
CA PHE A 125 -17.78 0.63 -13.64
C PHE A 125 -18.55 0.00 -14.82
N ASP A 126 -19.26 0.83 -15.59
CA ASP A 126 -19.93 0.37 -16.81
C ASP A 126 -18.87 0.13 -17.89
N GLU A 127 -19.01 -0.94 -18.67
CA GLU A 127 -18.14 -1.22 -19.81
C GLU A 127 -18.53 -0.27 -20.97
N GLU A 128 -17.58 0.51 -21.52
CA GLU A 128 -17.75 1.19 -22.82
C GLU A 128 -17.72 0.17 -23.97
#